data_AF-A0A918MUZ8-F1
#
_entry.id   AF-A0A918MUZ8-F1
#
_cell.length_a   1.000
_cell.length_b   1.000
_cell.length_c   1.000
_cell.angle_alpha   90.00
_cell.angle_beta   90.00
_cell.angle_gamma   90.00
#
_symmetry.space_group_name_H-M   'P 1'
#
loop_
_entity.id
_entity.type
_entity.pdbx_description
1 polymer ?
#
loop_
_entity_poly.entity_id
_entity_poly.type
_entity_poly.pdbx_seq_one_letter_code
_entity_poly.pdbx_strand_id
1 'polypeptide(L)'
;MSLYRRVREETARRADALWAVASALHADPETAFAEHRAAALLTGELERAGFEVRRQVADLPTAFTARSGRGRPVVAFPLEYDALPGLGHACGHNLIAAAGLGAALVTDAVLDGGGGTVLAVGTPAEEGGGGKALEVDAGIFDDVDAALMFHPGVYDWVRAPLTAQEQYRVGFRGRAAHPTGNPTEGIDALAALIELFNVLSALGRRLPEGSHVQGIITHGGTATNIVPEYAEGRFGLRALTTGALDDLAGRLRTAAEGVARATGTTVTTERASVRYEHFRDSEVLSERFAGHLKGAGIALGPPAPGVYLGSSDIGNVSGRVPAIHPFVAITGADGSDHTPEFAEAAASDRARRVLMAVVEALACTAVDVLREADLRGRAWRDLRDVAAPRP
;
A
#
# COMPACT_ATOMS: atom_id res chain seq x y z
N MET A 1 -23.53 23.80 -18.18
CA MET A 1 -22.63 22.77 -18.75
C MET A 1 -22.56 21.61 -17.77
N SER A 2 -22.66 20.35 -18.20
CA SER A 2 -22.56 19.20 -17.27
C SER A 2 -21.19 19.23 -16.55
N LEU A 3 -21.16 18.88 -15.26
CA LEU A 3 -19.91 18.85 -14.47
C LEU A 3 -18.88 17.91 -15.13
N TYR A 4 -19.29 16.76 -15.66
CA TYR A 4 -18.38 15.84 -16.36
C TYR A 4 -17.77 16.43 -17.65
N ARG A 5 -18.51 17.31 -18.34
CA ARG A 5 -17.94 18.03 -19.49
C ARG A 5 -16.87 19.02 -19.03
N ARG A 6 -17.09 19.72 -17.91
CA ARG A 6 -16.06 20.58 -17.31
C ARG A 6 -14.85 19.76 -16.88
N VAL A 7 -15.05 18.62 -16.23
CA VAL A 7 -13.95 17.69 -15.86
C VAL A 7 -13.11 17.34 -17.08
N ARG A 8 -13.74 16.89 -18.18
CA ARG A 8 -13.04 16.56 -19.43
C ARG A 8 -12.24 17.73 -20.00
N GLU A 9 -12.84 18.92 -20.05
CA GLU A 9 -12.19 20.14 -20.55
C GLU A 9 -11.00 20.56 -19.66
N GLU A 10 -11.15 20.48 -18.33
CA GLU A 10 -10.09 20.78 -17.36
C GLU A 10 -8.94 19.76 -17.42
N THR A 11 -9.25 18.47 -17.53
CA THR A 11 -8.24 17.40 -17.73
C THR A 11 -7.45 17.66 -19.01
N ALA A 12 -8.14 17.93 -20.13
CA ALA A 12 -7.49 18.21 -21.41
C ALA A 12 -6.57 19.44 -21.33
N ARG A 13 -7.01 20.52 -20.66
CA ARG A 13 -6.19 21.74 -20.48
C ARG A 13 -4.91 21.48 -19.67
N ARG A 14 -4.95 20.54 -18.72
CA ARG A 14 -3.83 20.23 -17.83
C ARG A 14 -2.95 19.08 -18.32
N ALA A 15 -3.29 18.47 -19.45
CA ALA A 15 -2.70 17.20 -19.90
C ALA A 15 -1.17 17.24 -20.04
N ASP A 16 -0.64 18.28 -20.70
CA ASP A 16 0.81 18.42 -20.89
C ASP A 16 1.55 18.67 -19.57
N ALA A 17 0.99 19.50 -18.68
CA ALA A 17 1.58 19.80 -17.39
C ALA A 17 1.60 18.57 -16.47
N LEU A 18 0.51 17.80 -16.43
CA LEU A 18 0.43 16.56 -15.64
C LEU A 18 1.38 15.49 -16.17
N TRP A 19 1.51 15.37 -17.49
CA TRP A 19 2.50 14.47 -18.09
C TRP A 19 3.94 14.90 -17.79
N ALA A 20 4.21 16.20 -17.78
CA ALA A 20 5.52 16.74 -17.40
C ALA A 20 5.87 16.39 -15.94
N VAL A 21 4.91 16.48 -15.01
CA VAL A 21 5.10 16.03 -13.61
C VAL A 21 5.39 14.53 -13.56
N ALA A 22 4.59 13.69 -14.23
CA ALA A 22 4.80 12.24 -14.25
C ALA A 22 6.18 11.86 -14.83
N SER A 23 6.62 12.59 -15.87
CA SER A 23 7.92 12.38 -16.51
C SER A 23 9.08 12.88 -15.65
N ALA A 24 8.91 13.98 -14.92
CA ALA A 24 9.92 14.49 -14.00
C ALA A 24 10.13 13.55 -12.81
N LEU A 25 9.06 13.00 -12.24
CA LEU A 25 9.14 11.97 -11.19
C LEU A 25 9.84 10.71 -11.74
N HIS A 26 9.44 10.26 -12.93
CA HIS A 26 10.05 9.09 -13.57
C HIS A 26 11.57 9.24 -13.77
N ALA A 27 12.00 10.42 -14.21
CA ALA A 27 13.41 10.71 -14.52
C ALA A 27 14.29 10.89 -13.27
N ASP A 28 13.70 11.12 -12.10
CA ASP A 28 14.41 11.41 -10.86
C ASP A 28 13.92 10.52 -9.70
N PRO A 29 14.09 9.19 -9.79
CA PRO A 29 13.53 8.26 -8.83
C PRO A 29 14.19 8.40 -7.45
N GLU A 30 13.36 8.49 -6.42
CA GLU A 30 13.78 8.51 -5.02
C GLU A 30 13.11 7.36 -4.25
N THR A 31 13.89 6.63 -3.45
CA THR A 31 13.41 5.45 -2.74
C THR A 31 12.61 5.81 -1.49
N ALA A 32 11.88 4.83 -0.94
CA ALA A 32 11.14 4.92 0.32
C ALA A 32 11.80 5.80 1.39
N PHE A 33 11.06 6.82 1.87
CA PHE A 33 11.45 7.84 2.86
C PHE A 33 12.54 8.82 2.44
N ALA A 34 13.04 8.71 1.21
CA ALA A 34 14.05 9.61 0.65
C ALA A 34 13.49 10.50 -0.49
N GLU A 35 12.17 10.45 -0.75
CA GLU A 35 11.47 11.14 -1.85
C GLU A 35 11.26 12.65 -1.61
N HIS A 36 12.32 13.34 -1.19
CA HIS A 36 12.29 14.77 -0.89
C HIS A 36 12.00 15.65 -2.11
N ARG A 37 12.59 15.33 -3.28
CA ARG A 37 12.41 16.11 -4.51
C ARG A 37 11.04 15.83 -5.12
N ALA A 38 10.58 14.58 -5.10
CA ALA A 38 9.23 14.21 -5.49
C ALA A 38 8.17 14.93 -4.64
N ALA A 39 8.30 14.90 -3.31
CA ALA A 39 7.39 15.61 -2.40
C ALA A 39 7.44 17.13 -2.63
N ALA A 40 8.62 17.72 -2.84
CA ALA A 40 8.76 19.14 -3.14
C ALA A 40 8.10 19.54 -4.46
N LEU A 41 8.25 18.73 -5.52
CA LEU A 41 7.60 18.95 -6.81
C LEU A 41 6.07 18.95 -6.67
N LEU A 42 5.52 17.89 -6.07
CA LEU A 42 4.08 17.72 -5.91
C LEU A 42 3.45 18.83 -5.04
N THR A 43 4.07 19.14 -3.91
CA THR A 43 3.61 20.22 -3.04
C THR A 43 3.67 21.58 -3.74
N GLY A 44 4.71 21.83 -4.54
CA GLY A 44 4.83 23.05 -5.33
C GLY A 44 3.73 23.21 -6.40
N GLU A 45 3.32 22.11 -7.05
CA GLU A 45 2.17 22.13 -7.97
C GLU A 45 0.86 22.48 -7.26
N LEU A 46 0.64 21.91 -6.08
CA LEU A 46 -0.57 22.13 -5.26
C LEU A 46 -0.63 23.55 -4.70
N GLU A 47 0.48 24.09 -4.19
CA GLU A 47 0.57 25.48 -3.72
C GLU A 47 0.30 26.49 -4.84
N ARG A 48 0.85 26.25 -6.05
CA ARG A 48 0.59 27.09 -7.22
C ARG A 48 -0.88 27.07 -7.63
N ALA A 49 -1.59 25.99 -7.34
CA ALA A 49 -3.03 25.88 -7.55
C ALA A 49 -3.87 26.44 -6.38
N GLY A 50 -3.25 26.93 -5.30
CA GLY A 50 -3.93 27.56 -4.18
C GLY A 50 -4.37 26.61 -3.06
N PHE A 51 -3.90 25.37 -3.04
CA PHE A 51 -4.17 24.44 -1.94
C PHE A 51 -3.42 24.85 -0.67
N GLU A 52 -4.04 24.66 0.49
CA GLU A 52 -3.37 24.75 1.79
C GLU A 52 -2.52 23.50 2.01
N VAL A 53 -1.20 23.62 1.78
CA VAL A 53 -0.25 22.52 1.95
C VAL A 53 0.33 22.49 3.37
N ARG A 54 0.31 21.30 3.98
CA ARG A 54 1.03 20.97 5.21
C ARG A 54 2.02 19.85 4.90
N ARG A 55 3.31 20.14 5.05
CA ARG A 55 4.40 19.19 4.84
C ARG A 55 4.76 18.51 6.15
N GLN A 56 5.46 17.39 6.05
CA GLN A 56 6.01 16.65 7.18
C GLN A 56 4.92 16.16 8.16
N VAL A 57 3.80 15.71 7.60
CA VAL A 57 2.70 15.15 8.41
C VAL A 57 3.06 13.76 8.90
N ALA A 58 2.37 13.28 9.94
CA ALA A 58 2.60 11.95 10.54
C ALA A 58 4.07 11.68 10.96
N ASP A 59 4.81 12.74 11.29
CA ASP A 59 6.26 12.69 11.59
C ASP A 59 7.12 12.10 10.45
N LEU A 60 6.63 12.13 9.21
CA LEU A 60 7.32 11.64 8.02
C LEU A 60 7.88 12.82 7.20
N PRO A 61 9.22 12.95 7.04
CA PRO A 61 9.83 14.12 6.39
C PRO A 61 9.37 14.45 4.96
N THR A 62 8.81 13.46 4.27
CA THR A 62 8.38 13.57 2.88
C THR A 62 6.88 13.37 2.68
N ALA A 63 6.11 13.13 3.75
CA ALA A 63 4.65 13.10 3.66
C ALA A 63 4.06 14.52 3.64
N PHE A 64 2.90 14.69 3.02
CA PHE A 64 2.18 15.97 3.06
C PHE A 64 0.67 15.80 2.92
N THR A 65 -0.07 16.84 3.31
CA THR A 65 -1.48 17.01 2.92
C THR A 65 -1.63 18.32 2.19
N ALA A 66 -2.54 18.38 1.22
CA ALA A 66 -2.91 19.61 0.54
C ALA A 66 -4.43 19.70 0.44
N ARG A 67 -5.00 20.74 1.03
CA ARG A 67 -6.45 20.90 1.15
C ARG A 67 -6.96 22.05 0.29
N SER A 68 -8.07 21.82 -0.43
CA SER A 68 -8.89 22.89 -1.00
C SER A 68 -10.37 22.71 -0.63
N GLY A 69 -11.08 23.83 -0.47
CA GLY A 69 -12.47 23.85 0.01
C GLY A 69 -12.61 23.75 1.53
N ARG A 70 -13.87 23.70 2.00
CA ARG A 70 -14.22 23.72 3.43
C ARG A 70 -15.40 22.79 3.71
N GLY A 71 -15.42 22.26 4.93
CA GLY A 71 -16.51 21.42 5.41
C GLY A 71 -16.53 20.02 4.77
N ARG A 72 -17.67 19.35 4.92
CA ARG A 72 -17.92 17.99 4.42
C ARG A 72 -18.82 18.04 3.18
N PRO A 73 -18.76 17.03 2.30
CA PRO A 73 -17.88 15.86 2.36
C PRO A 73 -16.43 16.15 1.99
N VAL A 74 -15.51 15.25 2.35
CA VAL A 74 -14.07 15.28 2.02
C VAL A 74 -13.72 14.09 1.14
N VAL A 75 -13.18 14.34 -0.06
CA VAL A 75 -12.58 13.30 -0.90
C VAL A 75 -11.06 13.41 -0.84
N ALA A 76 -10.41 12.29 -0.53
CA ALA A 76 -8.96 12.18 -0.53
C ALA A 76 -8.43 11.52 -1.81
N PHE A 77 -7.31 12.02 -2.30
CA PHE A 77 -6.51 11.40 -3.35
C PHE A 77 -5.13 11.08 -2.76
N PRO A 78 -4.83 9.79 -2.45
CA PRO A 78 -3.48 9.35 -2.14
C PRO A 78 -2.55 9.47 -3.35
N LEU A 79 -1.33 9.98 -3.15
CA LEU A 79 -0.28 10.12 -4.14
C LEU A 79 0.95 9.34 -3.65
N GLU A 80 1.25 8.20 -4.26
CA GLU A 80 2.51 7.47 -4.04
C GLU A 80 3.57 7.96 -5.01
N TYR A 81 4.81 8.10 -4.56
CA TYR A 81 5.91 8.64 -5.37
C TYR A 81 7.29 8.15 -4.95
N ASP A 82 7.37 7.06 -4.17
CA ASP A 82 8.62 6.33 -3.99
C ASP A 82 8.92 5.44 -5.19
N ALA A 83 10.20 5.15 -5.38
CA ALA A 83 10.73 4.26 -6.41
C ALA A 83 11.45 3.05 -5.80
N LEU A 84 11.68 2.04 -6.63
CA LEU A 84 12.38 0.82 -6.25
C LEU A 84 13.90 0.98 -6.38
N PRO A 85 14.70 0.50 -5.41
CA PRO A 85 16.16 0.55 -5.48
C PRO A 85 16.72 -0.10 -6.75
N GLY A 86 17.40 0.69 -7.59
CA GLY A 86 18.03 0.22 -8.83
C GLY A 86 17.08 -0.05 -10.00
N LEU A 87 15.76 0.09 -9.83
CA LEU A 87 14.75 -0.12 -10.86
C LEU A 87 13.94 1.14 -11.22
N GLY A 88 14.05 2.21 -10.41
CA GLY A 88 13.27 3.42 -10.61
C GLY A 88 11.78 3.18 -10.36
N HIS A 89 10.91 3.88 -11.09
CA HIS A 89 9.45 3.73 -10.95
C HIS A 89 8.90 2.48 -11.65
N ALA A 90 9.48 1.31 -11.36
CA ALA A 90 9.04 0.02 -11.90
C ALA A 90 7.70 -0.50 -11.32
N CYS A 91 7.11 0.22 -10.36
CA CYS A 91 5.73 0.04 -9.89
C CYS A 91 4.79 1.15 -10.44
N GLY A 92 5.33 2.12 -11.19
CA GLY A 92 4.54 3.18 -11.82
C GLY A 92 4.04 4.27 -10.86
N HIS A 93 4.65 4.44 -9.68
CA HIS A 93 4.24 5.46 -8.70
C HIS A 93 4.31 6.89 -9.27
N ASN A 94 5.15 7.16 -10.26
CA ASN A 94 5.12 8.43 -11.00
C ASN A 94 3.75 8.73 -11.65
N LEU A 95 3.04 7.70 -12.12
CA LEU A 95 1.69 7.82 -12.68
C LEU A 95 0.63 7.93 -11.56
N ILE A 96 0.82 7.23 -10.45
CA ILE A 96 -0.06 7.30 -9.27
C ILE A 96 -0.07 8.74 -8.72
N ALA A 97 1.12 9.30 -8.45
CA ALA A 97 1.27 10.67 -7.99
C ALA A 97 0.63 11.68 -8.96
N ALA A 98 0.93 11.55 -10.25
CA ALA A 98 0.41 12.48 -11.26
C ALA A 98 -1.10 12.36 -11.44
N ALA A 99 -1.67 11.16 -11.28
CA ALA A 99 -3.11 10.96 -11.36
C ALA A 99 -3.84 11.55 -10.15
N GLY A 100 -3.32 11.32 -8.94
CA GLY A 100 -3.86 11.90 -7.71
C GLY A 100 -3.78 13.42 -7.72
N LEU A 101 -2.63 13.98 -8.14
CA LEU A 101 -2.45 15.41 -8.36
C LEU A 101 -3.46 15.95 -9.39
N GLY A 102 -3.54 15.32 -10.56
CA GLY A 102 -4.44 15.73 -11.63
C GLY A 102 -5.89 15.71 -11.20
N ALA A 103 -6.33 14.64 -10.53
CA ALA A 103 -7.68 14.52 -10.03
C ALA A 103 -8.00 15.59 -8.99
N ALA A 104 -7.08 15.86 -8.05
CA ALA A 104 -7.25 16.93 -7.07
C ALA A 104 -7.42 18.30 -7.73
N LEU A 105 -6.53 18.64 -8.67
CA LEU A 105 -6.55 19.92 -9.39
C LEU A 105 -7.77 20.10 -10.29
N VAL A 106 -8.21 19.03 -10.96
CA VAL A 106 -9.39 19.06 -11.85
C VAL A 106 -10.67 19.14 -11.03
N THR A 107 -10.80 18.33 -9.97
CA THR A 107 -11.97 18.36 -9.09
C THR A 107 -12.12 19.74 -8.45
N ASP A 108 -11.04 20.32 -7.91
CA ASP A 108 -11.06 21.66 -7.32
C ASP A 108 -11.55 22.73 -8.32
N ALA A 109 -10.98 22.76 -9.53
CA ALA A 109 -11.36 23.71 -10.57
C ALA A 109 -12.83 23.59 -11.01
N VAL A 110 -13.39 22.38 -10.96
CA VAL A 110 -14.80 22.13 -11.31
C VAL A 110 -15.75 22.54 -10.18
N LEU A 111 -15.34 22.38 -8.92
CA LEU A 111 -16.15 22.72 -7.74
C LEU A 111 -16.17 24.22 -7.44
N ASP A 112 -15.15 24.98 -7.88
CA ASP A 112 -15.07 26.44 -7.73
C ASP A 112 -15.27 26.87 -6.25
N GLY A 113 -14.60 26.15 -5.34
CA GLY A 113 -14.64 26.42 -3.89
C GLY A 113 -15.92 25.97 -3.16
N GLY A 114 -16.89 25.32 -3.83
CA GLY A 114 -18.17 24.92 -3.24
C GLY A 114 -18.50 23.43 -3.33
N GLY A 115 -19.15 22.88 -2.29
CA GLY A 115 -19.71 21.52 -2.31
C GLY A 115 -18.85 20.43 -1.66
N GLY A 116 -17.86 20.82 -0.86
CA GLY A 116 -17.06 19.92 -0.04
C GLY A 116 -15.59 20.32 -0.03
N THR A 117 -14.74 19.33 0.22
CA THR A 117 -13.29 19.48 0.31
C THR A 117 -12.58 18.44 -0.55
N VAL A 118 -11.53 18.89 -1.23
CA VAL A 118 -10.55 18.04 -1.90
C VAL A 118 -9.29 17.97 -1.03
N LEU A 119 -8.80 16.76 -0.77
CA LEU A 119 -7.59 16.50 0.00
C LEU A 119 -6.62 15.67 -0.85
N ALA A 120 -5.51 16.26 -1.32
CA ALA A 120 -4.40 15.45 -1.80
C ALA A 120 -3.55 15.01 -0.61
N VAL A 121 -3.22 13.73 -0.53
CA VAL A 121 -2.38 13.16 0.54
C VAL A 121 -1.14 12.60 -0.13
N GLY A 122 0.02 13.15 0.20
CA GLY A 122 1.30 12.66 -0.30
C GLY A 122 1.81 11.53 0.58
N THR A 123 1.77 10.31 0.04
CA THR A 123 1.91 9.07 0.80
C THR A 123 3.25 8.38 0.45
N PRO A 124 4.31 8.58 1.25
CA PRO A 124 5.64 8.06 0.95
C PRO A 124 5.76 6.54 1.18
N ALA A 125 6.82 5.94 0.64
CA ALA A 125 7.35 4.65 1.07
C ALA A 125 6.38 3.46 1.05
N GLU A 126 5.51 3.34 0.04
CA GLU A 126 4.59 2.20 -0.06
C GLU A 126 5.33 0.86 -0.23
N GLU A 127 6.50 0.85 -0.89
CA GLU A 127 7.25 -0.38 -1.25
C GLU A 127 7.86 -1.14 -0.06
N GLY A 128 7.66 -0.64 1.17
CA GLY A 128 8.06 -1.36 2.39
C GLY A 128 8.12 -0.51 3.66
N GLY A 129 7.95 0.81 3.54
CA GLY A 129 7.91 1.72 4.69
C GLY A 129 6.53 1.86 5.32
N GLY A 130 5.47 1.75 4.52
CA GLY A 130 4.07 1.82 4.98
C GLY A 130 3.62 3.24 5.31
N GLY A 131 3.94 4.23 4.49
CA GLY A 131 3.61 5.63 4.77
C GLY A 131 2.12 5.84 5.02
N LYS A 132 1.21 5.21 4.25
CA LYS A 132 -0.24 5.36 4.49
C LYS A 132 -0.67 4.74 5.79
N ALA A 133 -0.06 3.62 6.18
CA ALA A 133 -0.36 3.01 7.46
C ALA A 133 0.02 3.94 8.63
N LEU A 134 1.17 4.60 8.54
CA LEU A 134 1.61 5.60 9.51
C LEU A 134 0.74 6.86 9.49
N GLU A 135 0.31 7.32 8.31
CA GLU A 135 -0.63 8.44 8.16
C GLU A 135 -2.02 8.11 8.71
N VAL A 136 -2.48 6.87 8.54
CA VAL A 136 -3.71 6.36 9.17
C VAL A 136 -3.57 6.38 10.69
N ASP A 137 -2.46 5.90 11.25
CA ASP A 137 -2.22 5.93 12.69
C ASP A 137 -2.14 7.37 13.24
N ALA A 138 -1.69 8.32 12.42
CA ALA A 138 -1.66 9.75 12.74
C ALA A 138 -3.01 10.48 12.53
N GLY A 139 -4.07 9.77 12.10
CA GLY A 139 -5.41 10.31 11.94
C GLY A 139 -5.62 11.16 10.67
N ILE A 140 -4.73 11.08 9.67
CA ILE A 140 -4.84 11.86 8.42
C ILE A 140 -6.15 11.57 7.66
N PHE A 141 -6.68 10.35 7.80
CA PHE A 141 -7.87 9.88 7.09
C PHE A 141 -9.15 9.91 7.94
N ASP A 142 -9.13 10.34 9.21
CA ASP A 142 -10.28 10.22 10.13
C ASP A 142 -11.52 11.01 9.67
N ASP A 143 -11.30 12.14 8.99
CA ASP A 143 -12.36 13.03 8.50
C ASP A 143 -12.63 12.90 6.99
N VAL A 144 -12.13 11.84 6.36
CA VAL A 144 -12.30 11.58 4.92
C VAL A 144 -13.58 10.78 4.65
N ASP A 145 -14.37 11.16 3.65
CA ASP A 145 -15.59 10.44 3.25
C ASP A 145 -15.33 9.36 2.19
N ALA A 146 -14.30 9.51 1.37
CA ALA A 146 -13.78 8.48 0.46
C ALA A 146 -12.32 8.76 0.05
N ALA A 147 -11.53 7.70 -0.16
CA ALA A 147 -10.18 7.77 -0.71
C ALA A 147 -10.15 7.16 -2.12
N LEU A 148 -9.75 7.96 -3.12
CA LEU A 148 -9.77 7.56 -4.53
C LEU A 148 -8.35 7.49 -5.06
N MET A 149 -7.91 6.29 -5.43
CA MET A 149 -6.59 6.00 -5.96
C MET A 149 -6.73 5.01 -7.11
N PHE A 150 -5.73 4.89 -7.98
CA PHE A 150 -5.61 3.81 -8.94
C PHE A 150 -4.18 3.29 -8.92
N HIS A 151 -3.95 2.15 -9.56
CA HIS A 151 -2.63 1.61 -9.80
C HIS A 151 -2.41 1.33 -11.29
N PRO A 152 -1.30 1.76 -11.91
CA PRO A 152 -0.93 1.29 -13.23
C PRO A 152 -0.53 -0.19 -13.16
N GLY A 153 -0.91 -1.00 -14.13
CA GLY A 153 -0.59 -2.43 -14.08
C GLY A 153 -0.50 -3.09 -15.44
N VAL A 154 -0.61 -4.40 -15.42
CA VAL A 154 -0.68 -5.25 -16.62
C VAL A 154 -2.11 -5.72 -16.90
N TYR A 155 -3.04 -5.44 -15.99
CA TYR A 155 -4.45 -5.82 -16.05
C TYR A 155 -5.36 -4.60 -15.89
N ASP A 156 -6.55 -4.70 -16.49
CA ASP A 156 -7.66 -3.76 -16.33
C ASP A 156 -8.66 -4.34 -15.32
N TRP A 157 -8.44 -4.11 -14.02
CA TRP A 157 -9.25 -4.65 -12.94
C TRP A 157 -9.97 -3.57 -12.12
N VAL A 158 -11.23 -3.85 -11.77
CA VAL A 158 -12.05 -2.94 -10.94
C VAL A 158 -11.52 -2.78 -9.51
N ARG A 159 -10.68 -3.70 -9.03
CA ARG A 159 -10.03 -3.66 -7.71
C ARG A 159 -8.76 -4.48 -7.68
N ALA A 160 -7.88 -4.22 -6.71
CA ALA A 160 -6.71 -5.06 -6.47
C ALA A 160 -6.98 -6.14 -5.40
N PRO A 161 -6.67 -7.43 -5.66
CA PRO A 161 -6.71 -8.49 -4.66
C PRO A 161 -5.47 -8.44 -3.74
N LEU A 162 -5.42 -7.45 -2.84
CA LEU A 162 -4.30 -7.23 -1.92
C LEU A 162 -4.50 -7.96 -0.59
N THR A 163 -3.46 -8.64 -0.16
CA THR A 163 -3.39 -9.47 1.05
C THR A 163 -2.73 -8.70 2.20
N ALA A 164 -3.00 -9.12 3.43
CA ALA A 164 -2.37 -8.56 4.61
C ALA A 164 -0.96 -9.14 4.80
N GLN A 165 0.00 -8.34 5.25
CA GLN A 165 1.34 -8.81 5.61
C GLN A 165 1.95 -8.07 6.81
N GLU A 166 2.85 -8.75 7.52
CA GLU A 166 3.76 -8.16 8.49
C GLU A 166 5.01 -9.05 8.67
N GLN A 167 6.07 -8.51 9.27
CA GLN A 167 7.27 -9.25 9.60
C GLN A 167 7.51 -9.31 11.10
N TYR A 168 8.12 -10.40 11.58
CA TYR A 168 8.58 -10.56 12.95
C TYR A 168 10.08 -10.87 13.00
N ARG A 169 10.72 -10.38 14.06
CA ARG A 169 12.05 -10.78 14.50
C ARG A 169 11.86 -11.69 15.71
N VAL A 170 12.39 -12.91 15.63
CA VAL A 170 12.32 -13.90 16.70
C VAL A 170 13.74 -14.25 17.13
N GLY A 171 14.08 -13.88 18.37
CA GLY A 171 15.40 -14.08 18.95
C GLY A 171 15.36 -15.06 20.12
N PHE A 172 16.14 -16.13 20.05
CA PHE A 172 16.35 -17.08 21.14
C PHE A 172 17.63 -16.75 21.90
N ARG A 173 17.58 -16.85 23.24
CA ARG A 173 18.74 -16.74 24.13
C ARG A 173 18.90 -17.99 24.97
N GLY A 174 20.11 -18.55 24.92
CA GLY A 174 20.55 -19.71 25.68
C GLY A 174 21.78 -19.37 26.52
N ARG A 175 22.79 -20.23 26.48
CA ARG A 175 24.03 -20.10 27.26
C ARG A 175 25.19 -20.70 26.50
N ALA A 176 26.25 -19.92 26.30
CA ALA A 176 27.46 -20.40 25.63
C ALA A 176 28.22 -21.42 26.49
N ALA A 177 28.82 -22.40 25.82
CA ALA A 177 29.74 -23.37 26.42
C ALA A 177 30.69 -23.91 25.37
N HIS A 178 31.83 -24.45 25.80
CA HIS A 178 32.69 -25.24 24.92
C HIS A 178 32.02 -26.60 24.68
N PRO A 179 31.65 -26.98 23.44
CA PRO A 179 30.86 -28.18 23.18
C PRO A 179 31.60 -29.46 23.58
N THR A 180 32.92 -29.52 23.43
CA THR A 180 33.73 -30.68 23.89
C THR A 180 34.08 -30.65 25.38
N GLY A 181 34.44 -29.48 25.93
CA GLY A 181 34.90 -29.37 27.32
C GLY A 181 33.75 -29.47 28.33
N ASN A 182 32.63 -28.79 28.04
CA ASN A 182 31.47 -28.68 28.93
C ASN A 182 30.15 -28.96 28.18
N PRO A 183 29.97 -30.16 27.58
CA PRO A 183 28.85 -30.47 26.68
C PRO A 183 27.46 -30.27 27.28
N THR A 184 27.31 -30.36 28.61
CA THR A 184 26.01 -30.29 29.31
C THR A 184 25.68 -28.90 29.85
N GLU A 185 26.62 -27.95 29.79
CA GLU A 185 26.42 -26.60 30.29
C GLU A 185 25.83 -25.66 29.22
N GLY A 186 26.02 -25.97 27.95
CA GLY A 186 25.49 -25.17 26.84
C GLY A 186 23.98 -25.28 26.70
N ILE A 187 23.31 -24.17 26.41
CA ILE A 187 21.92 -24.12 25.97
C ILE A 187 21.93 -23.49 24.58
N ASP A 188 21.65 -24.29 23.56
CA ASP A 188 21.87 -23.93 22.16
C ASP A 188 20.71 -23.12 21.57
N ALA A 189 20.93 -21.82 21.38
CA ALA A 189 19.95 -20.92 20.79
C ALA A 189 19.75 -21.16 19.28
N LEU A 190 20.78 -21.61 18.55
CA LEU A 190 20.66 -21.92 17.13
C LEU A 190 19.80 -23.16 16.93
N ALA A 191 20.00 -24.20 17.76
CA ALA A 191 19.15 -25.38 17.74
C ALA A 191 17.68 -25.02 18.00
N ALA A 192 17.41 -24.15 18.98
CA ALA A 192 16.05 -23.64 19.21
C ALA A 192 15.49 -22.90 17.99
N LEU A 193 16.27 -22.05 17.33
CA LEU A 193 15.81 -21.39 16.11
C LEU A 193 15.50 -22.39 14.98
N ILE A 194 16.35 -23.41 14.79
CA ILE A 194 16.12 -24.48 13.80
C ILE A 194 14.81 -25.23 14.12
N GLU A 195 14.53 -25.52 15.39
CA GLU A 195 13.27 -26.15 15.78
C GLU A 195 12.05 -25.27 15.51
N LEU A 196 12.17 -23.95 15.62
CA LEU A 196 11.10 -23.06 15.19
C LEU A 196 10.82 -23.19 13.68
N PHE A 197 11.84 -23.27 12.83
CA PHE A 197 11.66 -23.54 11.39
C PHE A 197 10.96 -24.87 11.15
N ASN A 198 11.33 -25.93 11.88
CA ASN A 198 10.70 -27.24 11.77
C ASN A 198 9.21 -27.19 12.16
N VAL A 199 8.89 -26.54 13.28
CA VAL A 199 7.51 -26.37 13.75
C VAL A 199 6.69 -25.56 12.73
N LEU A 200 7.22 -24.46 12.22
CA LEU A 200 6.53 -23.64 11.22
C LEU A 200 6.31 -24.39 9.90
N SER A 201 7.28 -25.20 9.46
CA SER A 201 7.13 -26.07 8.29
C SER A 201 6.01 -27.10 8.49
N ALA A 202 5.90 -27.69 9.69
CA ALA A 202 4.81 -28.60 10.02
C ALA A 202 3.44 -27.88 10.07
N LEU A 203 3.39 -26.65 10.58
CA LEU A 203 2.18 -25.82 10.60
C LEU A 203 1.74 -25.36 9.22
N GLY A 204 2.69 -25.13 8.30
CA GLY A 204 2.46 -24.67 6.93
C GLY A 204 1.41 -25.48 6.18
N ARG A 205 1.37 -26.80 6.39
CA ARG A 205 0.41 -27.73 5.75
C ARG A 205 -1.05 -27.52 6.16
N ARG A 206 -1.30 -26.74 7.21
CA ARG A 206 -2.64 -26.48 7.77
C ARG A 206 -3.04 -25.01 7.63
N LEU A 207 -2.23 -24.19 6.96
CA LEU A 207 -2.54 -22.79 6.76
C LEU A 207 -3.68 -22.64 5.72
N PRO A 208 -4.55 -21.63 5.89
CA PRO A 208 -5.55 -21.30 4.88
C PRO A 208 -4.90 -20.97 3.53
N GLU A 209 -5.67 -21.10 2.46
CA GLU A 209 -5.25 -20.68 1.12
C GLU A 209 -4.73 -19.23 1.12
N GLY A 210 -3.69 -18.96 0.34
CA GLY A 210 -3.05 -17.64 0.26
C GLY A 210 -2.24 -17.22 1.50
N SER A 211 -2.18 -18.05 2.55
CA SER A 211 -1.42 -17.75 3.77
C SER A 211 -0.08 -18.49 3.81
N HIS A 212 0.99 -17.80 4.22
CA HIS A 212 2.30 -18.43 4.37
C HIS A 212 3.18 -17.71 5.41
N VAL A 213 4.14 -18.48 5.93
CA VAL A 213 5.25 -17.97 6.76
C VAL A 213 6.54 -18.31 6.04
N GLN A 214 7.37 -17.32 5.78
CA GLN A 214 8.71 -17.50 5.23
C GLN A 214 9.73 -16.92 6.20
N GLY A 215 10.84 -17.60 6.42
CA GLY A 215 11.85 -17.19 7.40
C GLY A 215 13.27 -17.23 6.85
N ILE A 216 14.13 -16.37 7.40
CA ILE A 216 15.58 -16.42 7.23
C ILE A 216 16.26 -16.38 8.60
N ILE A 217 17.47 -16.93 8.69
CA ILE A 217 18.33 -16.78 9.86
C ILE A 217 19.15 -15.49 9.67
N THR A 218 19.00 -14.52 10.55
CA THR A 218 19.77 -13.27 10.54
C THR A 218 21.02 -13.37 11.41
N HIS A 219 20.96 -14.19 12.47
CA HIS A 219 22.09 -14.49 13.33
C HIS A 219 22.05 -15.98 13.74
N GLY A 220 23.12 -16.72 13.46
CA GLY A 220 23.16 -18.17 13.64
C GLY A 220 24.40 -18.70 14.37
N GLY A 221 25.01 -17.88 15.23
CA GLY A 221 26.28 -18.21 15.88
C GLY A 221 27.52 -17.69 15.14
N THR A 222 28.67 -17.75 15.81
CA THR A 222 29.93 -17.11 15.35
C THR A 222 31.07 -18.11 15.13
N ALA A 223 31.06 -19.26 15.80
CA ALA A 223 32.10 -20.28 15.70
C ALA A 223 31.56 -21.67 15.98
N THR A 224 32.11 -22.69 15.32
CA THR A 224 31.67 -24.10 15.46
C THR A 224 32.11 -24.76 16.76
N ASN A 225 33.09 -24.18 17.47
CA ASN A 225 33.59 -24.64 18.76
C ASN A 225 32.96 -23.89 19.95
N ILE A 226 31.84 -23.19 19.75
CA ILE A 226 31.10 -22.48 20.78
C ILE A 226 29.61 -22.79 20.59
N VAL A 227 28.94 -23.26 21.64
CA VAL A 227 27.46 -23.38 21.63
C VAL A 227 26.86 -21.97 21.51
N PRO A 228 26.03 -21.68 20.49
CA PRO A 228 25.46 -20.34 20.31
C PRO A 228 24.56 -19.93 21.47
N GLU A 229 24.92 -18.86 22.19
CA GLU A 229 24.07 -18.27 23.23
C GLU A 229 22.92 -17.41 22.69
N TYR A 230 23.01 -17.01 21.43
CA TYR A 230 22.00 -16.20 20.76
C TYR A 230 21.87 -16.60 19.29
N ALA A 231 20.62 -16.69 18.84
CA ALA A 231 20.27 -16.86 17.44
C ALA A 231 18.99 -16.07 17.15
N GLU A 232 18.88 -15.57 15.92
CA GLU A 232 17.76 -14.75 15.48
C GLU A 232 17.33 -15.13 14.07
N GLY A 233 16.01 -15.14 13.86
CA GLY A 233 15.41 -15.21 12.55
C GLY A 233 14.45 -14.06 12.27
N ARG A 234 14.28 -13.74 10.98
CA ARG A 234 13.25 -12.82 10.49
C ARG A 234 12.20 -13.61 9.73
N PHE A 235 10.94 -13.41 10.06
CA PHE A 235 9.81 -14.16 9.54
C PHE A 235 8.78 -13.22 8.90
N GLY A 236 8.56 -13.36 7.59
CA GLY A 236 7.49 -12.68 6.86
C GLY A 236 6.21 -13.51 6.87
N LEU A 237 5.11 -12.88 7.28
CA LEU A 237 3.79 -13.47 7.37
C LEU A 237 2.89 -12.81 6.34
N ARG A 238 2.13 -13.61 5.60
CA ARG A 238 1.09 -13.14 4.68
C ARG A 238 -0.18 -13.96 4.85
N ALA A 239 -1.32 -13.29 4.74
CA ALA A 239 -2.64 -13.94 4.77
C ALA A 239 -3.67 -13.12 3.97
N LEU A 240 -4.74 -13.78 3.50
CA LEU A 240 -5.78 -13.14 2.68
C LEU A 240 -6.51 -12.00 3.41
N THR A 241 -6.67 -12.12 4.73
CA THR A 241 -7.37 -11.12 5.53
C THR A 241 -6.52 -10.71 6.73
N THR A 242 -6.80 -9.51 7.24
CA THR A 242 -6.18 -8.96 8.45
C THR A 242 -6.38 -9.90 9.65
N GLY A 243 -7.58 -10.47 9.83
CA GLY A 243 -7.85 -11.43 10.90
C GLY A 243 -7.08 -12.75 10.75
N ALA A 244 -6.97 -13.29 9.52
CA ALA A 244 -6.17 -14.48 9.27
C ALA A 244 -4.67 -14.23 9.52
N LEU A 245 -4.19 -13.01 9.29
CA LEU A 245 -2.82 -12.60 9.63
C LEU A 245 -2.61 -12.55 11.14
N ASP A 246 -3.59 -12.05 11.91
CA ASP A 246 -3.52 -12.03 13.38
C ASP A 246 -3.44 -13.45 13.96
N ASP A 247 -4.24 -14.38 13.42
CA ASP A 247 -4.19 -15.81 13.78
C ASP A 247 -2.80 -16.42 13.47
N LEU A 248 -2.24 -16.09 12.30
CA LEU A 248 -0.92 -16.57 11.88
C LEU A 248 0.19 -16.05 12.79
N ALA A 249 0.14 -14.77 13.17
CA ALA A 249 1.06 -14.15 14.11
C ALA A 249 0.93 -14.79 15.51
N GLY A 250 -0.29 -15.09 15.95
CA GLY A 250 -0.54 -15.84 17.19
C GLY A 250 0.08 -17.24 17.18
N ARG A 251 -0.01 -17.96 16.05
CA ARG A 251 0.62 -19.27 15.86
C ARG A 251 2.14 -19.19 15.88
N LEU A 252 2.74 -18.17 15.24
CA LEU A 252 4.20 -17.94 15.30
C LEU A 252 4.66 -17.74 16.75
N ARG A 253 4.00 -16.85 17.51
CA ARG A 253 4.33 -16.59 18.92
C ARG A 253 4.22 -17.86 19.76
N THR A 254 3.11 -18.59 19.61
CA THR A 254 2.86 -19.84 20.35
C THR A 254 3.93 -20.90 20.04
N ALA A 255 4.32 -21.04 18.77
CA ALA A 255 5.38 -21.95 18.35
C ALA A 255 6.74 -21.57 18.95
N ALA A 256 7.10 -20.28 18.85
CA ALA A 256 8.36 -19.76 19.39
C ALA A 256 8.48 -19.99 20.90
N GLU A 257 7.42 -19.70 21.66
CA GLU A 257 7.37 -19.96 23.10
C GLU A 257 7.41 -21.46 23.44
N GLY A 258 6.74 -22.29 22.64
CA GLY A 258 6.77 -23.75 22.79
C GLY A 258 8.18 -24.32 22.63
N VAL A 259 8.89 -23.88 21.60
CA VAL A 259 10.29 -24.25 21.34
C VAL A 259 11.22 -23.75 22.44
N ALA A 260 11.01 -22.51 22.92
CA ALA A 260 11.80 -21.97 24.02
C ALA A 260 11.71 -22.85 25.27
N ARG A 261 10.48 -23.22 25.66
CA ARG A 261 10.23 -24.13 26.79
C ARG A 261 10.86 -25.51 26.59
N ALA A 262 10.78 -26.07 25.39
CA ALA A 262 11.31 -27.41 25.10
C ALA A 262 12.84 -27.47 25.13
N THR A 263 13.51 -26.37 24.77
CA THR A 263 14.97 -26.29 24.64
C THR A 263 15.67 -25.65 25.84
N GLY A 264 14.90 -25.12 26.80
CA GLY A 264 15.46 -24.38 27.94
C GLY A 264 15.99 -23.00 27.58
N THR A 265 15.62 -22.46 26.41
CA THR A 265 15.97 -21.10 25.99
C THR A 265 14.89 -20.10 26.43
N THR A 266 15.21 -18.81 26.32
CA THR A 266 14.21 -17.73 26.36
C THR A 266 14.02 -17.17 24.95
N VAL A 267 12.86 -16.58 24.67
CA VAL A 267 12.53 -16.05 23.34
C VAL A 267 11.95 -14.65 23.40
N THR A 268 12.28 -13.85 22.41
CA THR A 268 11.69 -12.54 22.12
C THR A 268 11.04 -12.61 20.74
N THR A 269 9.81 -12.13 20.61
CA THR A 269 9.09 -12.07 19.32
C THR A 269 8.56 -10.65 19.13
N GLU A 270 9.15 -9.90 18.20
CA GLU A 270 8.86 -8.49 17.99
C GLU A 270 8.44 -8.25 16.54
N ARG A 271 7.40 -7.44 16.31
CA ARG A 271 7.07 -6.99 14.96
C ARG A 271 8.23 -6.15 14.43
N ALA A 272 8.65 -6.44 13.21
CA ALA A 272 9.85 -5.88 12.56
C ALA A 272 9.54 -5.09 11.27
N SER A 273 8.26 -4.84 10.99
CA SER A 273 7.79 -4.00 9.89
C SER A 273 6.52 -3.25 10.29
N VAL A 274 6.16 -2.23 9.52
CA VAL A 274 4.78 -1.73 9.53
C VAL A 274 3.84 -2.83 9.02
N ARG A 275 2.63 -2.88 9.56
CA ARG A 275 1.60 -3.87 9.18
C ARG A 275 0.82 -3.34 7.98
N TYR A 276 0.70 -4.15 6.94
CA TYR A 276 -0.20 -3.88 5.82
C TYR A 276 -1.47 -4.69 6.00
N GLU A 277 -2.61 -4.03 5.97
CA GLU A 277 -3.91 -4.69 6.02
C GLU A 277 -4.34 -5.19 4.64
N HIS A 278 -5.26 -6.16 4.61
CA HIS A 278 -5.92 -6.53 3.35
C HIS A 278 -6.77 -5.37 2.83
N PHE A 279 -6.87 -5.25 1.51
CA PHE A 279 -7.68 -4.22 0.89
C PHE A 279 -9.17 -4.56 0.95
N ARG A 280 -9.96 -3.60 1.42
CA ARG A 280 -11.42 -3.66 1.49
C ARG A 280 -12.01 -2.69 0.46
N ASP A 281 -12.29 -3.23 -0.71
CA ASP A 281 -12.80 -2.43 -1.83
C ASP A 281 -14.17 -1.82 -1.55
N SER A 282 -14.35 -0.55 -1.92
CA SER A 282 -15.67 0.04 -2.04
C SER A 282 -16.24 -0.25 -3.43
N GLU A 283 -16.91 -1.38 -3.58
CA GLU A 283 -17.44 -1.88 -4.86
C GLU A 283 -18.28 -0.82 -5.59
N VAL A 284 -19.18 -0.15 -4.86
CA VAL A 284 -20.01 0.94 -5.40
C VAL A 284 -19.19 2.10 -5.99
N LEU A 285 -18.03 2.44 -5.40
CA LEU A 285 -17.16 3.50 -5.91
C LEU A 285 -16.28 2.98 -7.06
N SER A 286 -15.80 1.75 -6.98
CA SER A 286 -15.03 1.08 -8.04
C SER A 286 -15.86 0.92 -9.32
N GLU A 287 -17.15 0.60 -9.20
CA GLU A 287 -18.09 0.58 -10.31
C GLU A 287 -18.32 1.98 -10.93
N ARG A 288 -18.41 3.03 -10.10
CA ARG A 288 -18.51 4.41 -10.59
C ARG A 288 -17.27 4.80 -11.38
N PHE A 289 -16.09 4.56 -10.84
CA PHE A 289 -14.83 4.79 -11.50
C PHE A 289 -14.74 4.04 -12.83
N ALA A 290 -15.03 2.73 -12.83
CA ALA A 290 -15.03 1.92 -14.04
C ALA A 290 -16.03 2.43 -15.10
N GLY A 291 -17.19 2.93 -14.67
CA GLY A 291 -18.20 3.56 -15.53
C GLY A 291 -17.67 4.80 -16.25
N HIS A 292 -16.96 5.67 -15.54
CA HIS A 292 -16.34 6.87 -16.12
C HIS A 292 -15.20 6.53 -17.08
N LEU A 293 -14.40 5.50 -16.75
CA LEU A 293 -13.25 5.09 -17.55
C LEU A 293 -13.65 4.49 -18.93
N LYS A 294 -14.85 3.90 -19.04
CA LYS A 294 -15.40 3.42 -20.32
C LYS A 294 -15.45 4.48 -21.41
N GLY A 295 -15.62 5.76 -21.04
CA GLY A 295 -15.61 6.88 -21.99
C GLY A 295 -14.28 7.04 -22.74
N ALA A 296 -13.18 6.55 -22.14
CA ALA A 296 -11.85 6.51 -22.75
C ALA A 296 -11.57 5.18 -23.48
N GLY A 297 -12.55 4.29 -23.61
CA GLY A 297 -12.40 2.98 -24.26
C GLY A 297 -11.71 1.92 -23.39
N ILE A 298 -11.52 2.17 -22.09
CA ILE A 298 -10.93 1.22 -21.15
C ILE A 298 -12.05 0.57 -20.35
N ALA A 299 -12.18 -0.75 -20.46
CA ALA A 299 -13.20 -1.52 -19.76
C ALA A 299 -12.55 -2.38 -18.67
N LEU A 300 -12.86 -2.08 -17.41
CA LEU A 300 -12.35 -2.86 -16.28
C LEU A 300 -13.21 -4.11 -16.06
N GLY A 301 -12.54 -5.22 -15.73
CA GLY A 301 -13.16 -6.49 -15.34
C GLY A 301 -12.87 -6.87 -13.88
N PRO A 302 -13.49 -7.93 -13.37
CA PRO A 302 -13.09 -8.48 -12.07
C PRO A 302 -11.66 -9.05 -12.13
N PRO A 303 -10.93 -9.06 -10.99
CA PRO A 303 -9.66 -9.77 -10.90
C PRO A 303 -9.80 -11.25 -11.29
N ALA A 304 -8.74 -11.81 -11.85
CA ALA A 304 -8.69 -13.24 -12.15
C ALA A 304 -8.79 -14.07 -10.85
N PRO A 305 -9.65 -15.11 -10.80
CA PRO A 305 -9.76 -15.96 -9.63
C PRO A 305 -8.41 -16.58 -9.24
N GLY A 306 -8.09 -16.55 -7.95
CA GLY A 306 -6.85 -17.13 -7.41
C GLY A 306 -5.57 -16.30 -7.63
N VAL A 307 -5.68 -15.12 -8.26
CA VAL A 307 -4.54 -14.20 -8.40
C VAL A 307 -4.51 -13.22 -7.21
N TYR A 308 -3.36 -13.16 -6.53
CA TYR A 308 -3.09 -12.24 -5.43
C TYR A 308 -1.88 -11.41 -5.80
N LEU A 309 -2.06 -10.09 -5.95
CA LEU A 309 -1.02 -9.20 -6.47
C LEU A 309 0.08 -8.91 -5.46
N GLY A 310 -0.23 -8.96 -4.17
CA GLY A 310 0.73 -8.59 -3.15
C GLY A 310 0.06 -7.99 -1.93
N SER A 311 0.67 -6.94 -1.40
CA SER A 311 0.21 -6.18 -0.25
C SER A 311 0.55 -4.72 -0.49
N SER A 312 -0.37 -3.82 -0.14
CA SER A 312 -0.16 -2.38 -0.19
C SER A 312 -0.81 -1.74 1.04
N ASP A 313 -0.22 -0.67 1.55
CA ASP A 313 -0.71 0.06 2.72
C ASP A 313 -2.00 0.87 2.44
N ILE A 314 -2.47 0.92 1.18
CA ILE A 314 -3.85 1.34 0.86
C ILE A 314 -4.89 0.45 1.55
N GLY A 315 -4.52 -0.79 1.91
CA GLY A 315 -5.32 -1.65 2.75
C GLY A 315 -5.64 -1.04 4.10
N ASN A 316 -4.69 -0.32 4.71
CA ASN A 316 -4.87 0.36 5.99
C ASN A 316 -5.86 1.53 5.85
N VAL A 317 -5.78 2.30 4.76
CA VAL A 317 -6.74 3.37 4.44
C VAL A 317 -8.13 2.79 4.26
N SER A 318 -8.25 1.69 3.50
CA SER A 318 -9.53 1.01 3.26
C SER A 318 -10.16 0.41 4.52
N GLY A 319 -9.38 0.22 5.59
CA GLY A 319 -9.90 -0.17 6.91
C GLY A 319 -10.55 0.98 7.69
N ARG A 320 -10.39 2.23 7.23
CA ARG A 320 -10.90 3.45 7.88
C ARG A 320 -11.98 4.15 7.07
N VAL A 321 -11.79 4.24 5.76
CA VAL A 321 -12.68 4.98 4.86
C VAL A 321 -12.95 4.17 3.59
N PRO A 322 -14.12 4.36 2.94
CA PRO A 322 -14.37 3.72 1.65
C PRO A 322 -13.27 4.11 0.66
N ALA A 323 -12.59 3.12 0.11
CA ALA A 323 -11.44 3.32 -0.75
C ALA A 323 -11.56 2.52 -2.05
N ILE A 324 -10.98 3.04 -3.13
CA ILE A 324 -10.82 2.32 -4.39
C ILE A 324 -9.33 2.19 -4.72
N HIS A 325 -8.96 1.06 -5.33
CA HIS A 325 -7.62 0.81 -5.84
C HIS A 325 -7.70 -0.15 -7.06
N PRO A 326 -8.32 0.30 -8.17
CA PRO A 326 -8.39 -0.42 -9.43
C PRO A 326 -7.03 -0.45 -10.13
N PHE A 327 -6.82 -1.48 -10.94
CA PHE A 327 -5.66 -1.61 -11.81
C PHE A 327 -6.04 -1.20 -13.24
N VAL A 328 -5.20 -0.39 -13.89
CA VAL A 328 -5.39 0.03 -15.28
C VAL A 328 -4.13 -0.26 -16.09
N ALA A 329 -4.28 -1.01 -17.17
CA ALA A 329 -3.15 -1.63 -17.86
C ALA A 329 -2.34 -0.62 -18.71
N ILE A 330 -1.05 -0.47 -18.40
CA ILE A 330 -0.07 0.28 -19.22
C ILE A 330 0.79 -0.63 -20.10
N THR A 331 0.80 -1.95 -19.84
CA THR A 331 1.48 -2.98 -20.64
C THR A 331 0.53 -4.14 -20.98
N GLY A 332 1.05 -5.20 -21.61
CA GLY A 332 0.30 -6.45 -21.85
C GLY A 332 0.29 -7.36 -20.63
N ALA A 333 -0.69 -8.27 -20.58
CA ALA A 333 -0.91 -9.21 -19.47
C ALA A 333 0.20 -10.26 -19.27
N ASP A 334 1.15 -10.33 -20.20
CA ASP A 334 2.37 -11.14 -20.17
C ASP A 334 3.52 -10.47 -19.42
N GLY A 335 3.41 -9.17 -19.11
CA GLY A 335 4.37 -8.44 -18.30
C GLY A 335 4.16 -8.61 -16.78
N SER A 336 5.05 -7.99 -16.02
CA SER A 336 4.95 -7.86 -14.56
C SER A 336 5.41 -6.46 -14.16
N ASP A 337 4.84 -5.93 -13.07
CA ASP A 337 5.43 -4.85 -12.31
C ASP A 337 6.80 -5.28 -11.73
N HIS A 338 7.56 -4.30 -11.23
CA HIS A 338 8.89 -4.47 -10.63
C HIS A 338 9.94 -5.03 -11.62
N THR A 339 9.76 -4.72 -12.91
CA THR A 339 10.68 -5.05 -13.99
C THR A 339 11.22 -3.80 -14.67
N PRO A 340 12.44 -3.84 -15.25
CA PRO A 340 12.95 -2.75 -16.09
C PRO A 340 11.97 -2.37 -17.22
N GLU A 341 11.33 -3.36 -17.83
CA GLU A 341 10.34 -3.17 -18.90
C GLU A 341 9.11 -2.39 -18.42
N PHE A 342 8.66 -2.63 -17.18
CA PHE A 342 7.55 -1.86 -16.60
C PHE A 342 7.97 -0.43 -16.25
N ALA A 343 9.20 -0.22 -15.77
CA ALA A 343 9.74 1.11 -15.57
C ALA A 343 9.74 1.91 -16.88
N GLU A 344 10.19 1.33 -17.98
CA GLU A 344 10.11 1.97 -19.31
C GLU A 344 8.66 2.24 -19.73
N ALA A 345 7.77 1.27 -19.51
CA ALA A 345 6.36 1.42 -19.84
C ALA A 345 5.67 2.55 -19.06
N ALA A 346 6.09 2.81 -17.82
CA ALA A 346 5.57 3.89 -16.97
C ALA A 346 5.89 5.30 -17.48
N ALA A 347 6.73 5.43 -18.51
CA ALA A 347 7.02 6.68 -19.24
C ALA A 347 6.57 6.64 -20.72
N SER A 348 5.78 5.66 -21.12
CA SER A 348 5.35 5.49 -22.52
C SER A 348 4.16 6.36 -22.93
N ASP A 349 3.92 6.51 -24.24
CA ASP A 349 2.71 7.14 -24.77
C ASP A 349 1.42 6.44 -24.32
N ARG A 350 1.48 5.13 -24.08
CA ARG A 350 0.35 4.38 -23.53
C ARG A 350 0.10 4.81 -22.09
N ALA A 351 1.13 4.89 -21.26
CA ALA A 351 1.03 5.40 -19.89
C ALA A 351 0.46 6.83 -19.87
N ARG A 352 0.88 7.70 -20.79
CA ARG A 352 0.32 9.04 -20.93
C ARG A 352 -1.19 9.04 -21.19
N ARG A 353 -1.66 8.20 -22.13
CA ARG A 353 -3.09 8.08 -22.43
C ARG A 353 -3.88 7.54 -21.24
N VAL A 354 -3.36 6.51 -20.58
CA VAL A 354 -3.96 5.93 -19.37
C VAL A 354 -4.05 6.97 -18.26
N LEU A 355 -2.98 7.72 -18.00
CA LEU A 355 -2.95 8.78 -17.00
C LEU A 355 -4.08 9.79 -17.21
N MET A 356 -4.31 10.27 -18.43
CA MET A 356 -5.39 11.23 -18.72
C MET A 356 -6.78 10.63 -18.51
N ALA A 357 -7.00 9.39 -18.94
CA ALA A 357 -8.26 8.69 -18.74
C ALA A 357 -8.57 8.50 -17.25
N VAL A 358 -7.55 8.12 -16.48
CA VAL A 358 -7.65 7.91 -15.03
C VAL A 358 -7.89 9.22 -14.30
N VAL A 359 -7.19 10.31 -14.63
CA VAL A 359 -7.42 11.64 -14.05
C VAL A 359 -8.88 12.06 -14.25
N GLU A 360 -9.41 11.91 -15.47
CA GLU A 360 -10.82 12.20 -15.75
C GLU A 360 -11.76 11.32 -14.91
N ALA A 361 -11.53 10.01 -14.86
CA ALA A 361 -12.38 9.07 -14.14
C ALA A 361 -12.35 9.27 -12.61
N LEU A 362 -11.17 9.51 -12.02
CA LEU A 362 -11.01 9.85 -10.61
C LEU A 362 -11.74 11.16 -10.27
N ALA A 363 -11.56 12.19 -11.09
CA ALA A 363 -12.21 13.49 -10.87
C ALA A 363 -13.74 13.42 -11.00
N CYS A 364 -14.26 12.68 -11.99
CA CYS A 364 -15.70 12.41 -12.10
C CYS A 364 -16.22 11.64 -10.88
N THR A 365 -15.53 10.59 -10.45
CA THR A 365 -15.91 9.81 -9.26
C THR A 365 -15.89 10.68 -7.99
N ALA A 366 -14.93 11.58 -7.86
CA ALA A 366 -14.89 12.54 -6.77
C ALA A 366 -16.08 13.51 -6.80
N VAL A 367 -16.46 14.02 -7.98
CA VAL A 367 -17.65 14.85 -8.13
C VAL A 367 -18.90 14.09 -7.67
N ASP A 368 -19.03 12.81 -8.03
CA ASP A 368 -20.15 11.96 -7.59
C ASP A 368 -20.16 11.82 -6.08
N VAL A 369 -19.02 11.48 -5.47
CA VAL A 369 -18.89 11.36 -4.02
C VAL A 369 -19.26 12.67 -3.32
N LEU A 370 -18.85 13.81 -3.85
CA LEU A 370 -19.13 15.10 -3.22
C LEU A 370 -20.61 15.50 -3.34
N ARG A 371 -21.27 15.19 -4.46
CA ARG A 371 -22.64 15.64 -4.75
C ARG A 371 -23.72 14.63 -4.35
N GLU A 372 -23.43 13.34 -4.34
CA GLU A 372 -24.42 12.28 -4.10
C GLU A 372 -24.31 11.71 -2.67
N ALA A 373 -25.18 12.19 -1.76
CA ALA A 373 -25.22 11.69 -0.39
C ALA A 373 -25.54 10.18 -0.31
N ASP A 374 -26.41 9.69 -1.19
CA ASP A 374 -26.78 8.26 -1.24
C ASP A 374 -25.61 7.37 -1.69
N LEU A 375 -24.75 7.87 -2.58
CA LEU A 375 -23.54 7.16 -3.00
C LEU A 375 -22.59 6.98 -1.82
N ARG A 376 -22.32 8.06 -1.08
CA ARG A 376 -21.52 8.01 0.16
C ARG A 376 -22.15 7.05 1.18
N GLY A 377 -23.46 7.13 1.38
CA GLY A 377 -24.18 6.27 2.30
C GLY A 377 -24.05 4.78 1.96
N ARG A 378 -24.07 4.42 0.67
CA ARG A 378 -23.78 3.04 0.22
C ARG A 378 -22.32 2.65 0.47
N ALA A 379 -21.37 3.49 0.06
CA ALA A 379 -19.95 3.21 0.23
C ALA A 379 -19.57 2.92 1.69
N TRP A 380 -20.14 3.68 2.63
CA TRP A 380 -19.94 3.46 4.07
C TRP A 380 -20.67 2.23 4.63
N ARG A 381 -21.78 1.80 4.02
CA ARG A 381 -22.43 0.53 4.39
C ARG A 381 -21.58 -0.64 3.95
N ASP A 382 -21.10 -0.63 2.71
CA ASP A 382 -20.24 -1.69 2.15
C ASP A 382 -19.01 -1.92 3.06
N LEU A 383 -18.35 -0.84 3.48
CA LEU A 383 -17.19 -0.93 4.38
C LEU A 383 -17.55 -1.58 5.74
N ARG A 384 -18.69 -1.22 6.33
CA ARG A 384 -19.13 -1.76 7.62
C ARG A 384 -19.53 -3.23 7.53
N ASP A 385 -20.17 -3.62 6.43
CA ASP A 385 -20.61 -4.99 6.19
C ASP A 385 -19.41 -5.91 5.90
N VAL A 386 -18.35 -5.41 5.26
CA VAL A 386 -17.08 -6.13 5.07
C VAL A 386 -16.28 -6.25 6.39
N ALA A 387 -16.43 -5.30 7.31
CA ALA A 387 -15.77 -5.32 8.62
C ALA A 387 -16.44 -6.25 9.65
N ALA A 388 -17.69 -6.67 9.43
CA ALA A 388 -18.37 -7.64 10.28
C ALA A 388 -17.79 -9.06 10.04
N PRO A 389 -17.41 -9.81 11.10
CA PRO A 389 -17.09 -11.22 10.91
C PRO A 389 -18.31 -11.91 10.30
N ARG A 390 -18.15 -12.50 9.11
CA ARG A 390 -19.19 -13.37 8.56
C ARG A 390 -19.37 -14.55 9.54
N PRO A 391 -20.61 -14.83 9.98
CA PRO A 391 -20.89 -15.81 11.03
C PRO A 391 -20.43 -17.23 10.67
#